data_AF-A0A4P8HPY4-F1
#
_entry.id   AF-A0A4P8HPY4-F1
#
_cell.length_a   1.000
_cell.length_b   1.000
_cell.length_c   1.000
_cell.angle_alpha   90.00
_cell.angle_beta   90.00
_cell.angle_gamma   90.00
#
_symmetry.space_group_name_H-M   'P 1'
#
loop_
_entity.id
_entity.type
_entity.pdbx_description
1 polymer ?
#
loop_
_entity_poly.entity_id
_entity_poly.type
_entity_poly.pdbx_seq_one_letter_code
_entity_poly.pdbx_strand_id
1 'polypeptide(L)'
;MMNNDAYGEYYATNLDAQTARASPVELVLVLTDGLLEELARARGHIVGRRFEQKAISLDKCTQIINGLSSSLDFDNGGEVVANLGRLYDYCAARLYRAGIDLDPAIIDEVVGLLSTIRQGWLGVQAKHG
;
A
#
# COMPACT_ATOMS: atom_id res chain seq x y z
N MET A 1 -42.18 -0.13 19.99
CA MET A 1 -40.76 0.24 19.88
C MET A 1 -40.11 -0.77 18.95
N MET A 2 -39.97 -0.43 17.66
CA MET A 2 -39.28 -1.28 16.68
C MET A 2 -37.84 -0.75 16.59
N ASN A 3 -36.86 -1.56 17.03
CA ASN A 3 -35.44 -1.23 16.99
C ASN A 3 -34.98 -1.06 15.54
N ASN A 4 -34.82 0.19 15.11
CA ASN A 4 -34.10 0.56 13.90
C ASN A 4 -32.57 0.42 14.08
N ASP A 5 -32.11 0.20 15.31
CA ASP A 5 -30.69 0.11 15.67
C ASP A 5 -30.05 -1.24 15.27
N ALA A 6 -30.85 -2.29 15.10
CA ALA A 6 -30.34 -3.62 14.78
C ALA A 6 -29.74 -3.69 13.37
N TYR A 7 -30.32 -3.00 12.39
CA TYR A 7 -29.86 -3.08 11.00
C TYR A 7 -28.51 -2.38 10.77
N GLY A 8 -28.18 -1.35 11.54
CA GLY A 8 -26.87 -0.68 11.45
C GLY A 8 -25.73 -1.55 11.99
N GLU A 9 -25.98 -2.29 13.07
CA GLU A 9 -25.02 -3.19 13.71
C GLU A 9 -24.66 -4.40 12.83
N TYR A 10 -25.63 -4.97 12.10
CA TYR A 10 -25.40 -6.12 11.20
C TYR A 10 -24.56 -5.79 9.96
N TYR A 11 -24.65 -4.56 9.45
CA TYR A 11 -23.85 -4.13 8.30
C TYR A 11 -22.40 -3.79 8.70
N ALA A 12 -22.21 -3.15 9.86
CA ALA A 12 -20.88 -2.87 10.40
C ALA A 12 -20.11 -4.17 10.72
N THR A 13 -20.77 -5.12 11.39
CA THR A 13 -20.14 -6.43 11.71
C THR A 13 -19.76 -7.24 10.48
N ASN A 14 -20.44 -7.11 9.35
CA ASN A 14 -20.07 -7.85 8.12
C ASN A 14 -18.88 -7.23 7.37
N LEU A 15 -18.68 -5.90 7.44
CA LEU A 15 -17.50 -5.25 6.89
C LEU A 15 -16.27 -5.52 7.78
N ASP A 16 -16.45 -5.43 9.09
CA ASP A 16 -15.41 -5.75 10.07
C ASP A 16 -15.05 -7.25 10.01
N ALA A 17 -16.01 -8.16 9.85
CA ALA A 17 -15.75 -9.60 9.75
C ALA A 17 -15.06 -10.02 8.44
N GLN A 18 -15.30 -9.32 7.32
CA GLN A 18 -14.56 -9.54 6.08
C GLN A 18 -13.11 -9.05 6.19
N THR A 19 -12.88 -7.97 6.93
CA THR A 19 -11.53 -7.48 7.26
C THR A 19 -10.83 -8.39 8.28
N ALA A 20 -11.59 -8.99 9.20
CA ALA A 20 -11.08 -9.85 10.28
C ALA A 20 -10.72 -11.29 9.88
N ARG A 21 -10.96 -11.70 8.63
CA ARG A 21 -10.59 -13.05 8.12
C ARG A 21 -9.32 -13.07 7.27
N ALA A 22 -8.85 -11.92 6.81
CA ALA A 22 -7.58 -11.84 6.12
C ALA A 22 -6.45 -11.94 7.15
N SER A 23 -5.54 -12.88 6.95
CA SER A 23 -4.27 -12.92 7.68
C SER A 23 -3.52 -11.58 7.47
N PRO A 24 -2.67 -11.16 8.41
CA PRO A 24 -1.86 -9.95 8.26
C PRO A 24 -1.09 -9.90 6.92
N VAL A 25 -0.62 -11.05 6.44
CA VAL A 25 0.06 -11.17 5.14
C VAL A 25 -0.88 -10.89 3.97
N GLU A 26 -2.13 -11.36 4.01
CA GLU A 26 -3.13 -11.07 2.99
C GLU A 26 -3.47 -9.59 2.94
N LEU A 27 -3.60 -8.92 4.09
CA LEU A 27 -3.81 -7.47 4.14
C LEU A 27 -2.64 -6.71 3.52
N VAL A 28 -1.40 -7.10 3.80
CA VAL A 28 -0.19 -6.52 3.19
C VAL A 28 -0.20 -6.71 1.67
N LEU A 29 -0.57 -7.89 1.19
CA LEU A 29 -0.66 -8.18 -0.25
C LEU A 29 -1.73 -7.30 -0.93
N VAL A 30 -2.93 -7.19 -0.35
CA VAL A 30 -4.02 -6.34 -0.86
C VAL A 30 -3.60 -4.86 -0.91
N LEU A 31 -2.96 -4.36 0.15
CA LEU A 31 -2.45 -2.99 0.18
C LEU A 31 -1.36 -2.76 -0.87
N THR A 32 -0.46 -3.72 -1.04
CA THR A 32 0.61 -3.65 -2.05
C THR A 32 0.05 -3.68 -3.46
N ASP A 33 -0.98 -4.49 -3.73
CA ASP A 33 -1.70 -4.51 -5.02
C ASP A 33 -2.35 -3.17 -5.31
N GLY A 34 -3.10 -2.61 -4.35
CA GLY A 34 -3.71 -1.29 -4.49
C GLY A 34 -2.68 -0.17 -4.68
N LEU A 35 -1.51 -0.27 -4.05
CA LEU A 35 -0.39 0.64 -4.26
C LEU A 35 0.17 0.56 -5.67
N LEU A 36 0.40 -0.64 -6.21
CA LEU A 36 0.89 -0.84 -7.58
C LEU A 36 -0.09 -0.28 -8.63
N GLU A 37 -1.39 -0.49 -8.43
CA GLU A 37 -2.43 0.11 -9.27
C GLU A 37 -2.41 1.64 -9.23
N GLU A 38 -2.27 2.23 -8.04
CA GLU A 38 -2.21 3.68 -7.89
C GLU A 38 -0.94 4.27 -8.50
N LEU A 39 0.19 3.57 -8.44
CA LEU A 39 1.42 3.96 -9.12
C LEU A 39 1.25 3.96 -10.64
N ALA A 40 0.57 2.95 -11.19
CA ALA A 40 0.25 2.92 -12.62
C ALA A 40 -0.63 4.12 -13.03
N ARG A 41 -1.63 4.49 -12.20
CA ARG A 41 -2.42 5.73 -12.38
C ARG A 41 -1.55 6.97 -12.34
N ALA A 42 -0.73 7.14 -11.30
CA ALA A 42 0.18 8.27 -11.13
C ALA A 42 1.10 8.45 -12.35
N ARG A 43 1.69 7.35 -12.82
CA ARG A 43 2.51 7.32 -14.05
C ARG A 43 1.73 7.80 -15.27
N GLY A 44 0.52 7.28 -15.47
CA GLY A 44 -0.35 7.69 -16.56
C GLY A 44 -0.74 9.18 -16.48
N HIS A 45 -0.89 9.74 -15.28
CA HIS A 45 -1.13 11.15 -15.06
C HIS A 45 0.10 12.02 -15.39
N ILE A 46 1.32 11.59 -15.05
CA ILE A 46 2.56 12.28 -15.44
C ILE A 46 2.68 12.34 -16.96
N VAL A 47 2.60 11.18 -17.65
CA VAL A 47 2.72 11.10 -19.11
C VAL A 47 1.65 11.94 -19.80
N GLY A 48 0.42 11.90 -19.29
CA GLY A 48 -0.69 12.68 -19.81
C GLY A 48 -0.74 14.13 -19.35
N ARG A 49 0.28 14.62 -18.63
CA ARG A 49 0.38 16.00 -18.10
C ARG A 49 -0.83 16.43 -17.26
N ARG A 50 -1.44 15.49 -16.54
CA ARG A 50 -2.59 15.67 -15.64
C ARG A 50 -2.09 15.90 -14.21
N PHE A 51 -1.56 17.09 -13.93
CA PHE A 51 -0.75 17.35 -12.73
C PHE A 51 -1.53 17.35 -11.41
N GLU A 52 -2.78 17.78 -11.42
CA GLU A 52 -3.64 17.71 -10.23
C GLU A 52 -3.94 16.26 -9.85
N GLN A 53 -4.38 15.46 -10.82
CA GLN A 53 -4.66 14.04 -10.61
C GLN A 53 -3.39 13.27 -10.24
N LYS A 54 -2.24 13.62 -10.83
CA LYS A 54 -0.93 13.12 -10.41
C LYS A 54 -0.70 13.36 -8.92
N ALA A 55 -0.94 14.58 -8.43
CA ALA A 55 -0.70 14.92 -7.03
C ALA A 55 -1.56 14.07 -6.10
N ILE A 56 -2.84 13.91 -6.44
CA ILE A 56 -3.79 13.06 -5.69
C ILE A 56 -3.32 11.60 -5.67
N SER A 57 -2.93 11.04 -6.81
CA SER A 57 -2.44 9.65 -6.88
C SER A 57 -1.15 9.45 -6.09
N LEU A 58 -0.18 10.38 -6.17
CA LEU A 58 1.08 10.27 -5.42
C LEU A 58 0.88 10.41 -3.92
N ASP A 59 -0.03 11.28 -3.48
CA ASP A 59 -0.38 11.40 -2.07
C ASP A 59 -0.98 10.09 -1.54
N LYS A 60 -1.92 9.50 -2.29
CA LYS A 60 -2.49 8.19 -1.95
C LYS A 60 -1.45 7.07 -1.91
N CYS A 61 -0.50 7.03 -2.86
CA CYS A 61 0.61 6.08 -2.83
C CYS A 61 1.43 6.22 -1.54
N THR A 62 1.76 7.47 -1.17
CA THR A 62 2.55 7.77 0.03
C THR A 62 1.81 7.38 1.31
N GLN A 63 0.50 7.63 1.39
CA GLN A 63 -0.34 7.21 2.52
C GLN A 63 -0.34 5.68 2.69
N ILE A 64 -0.45 4.92 1.61
CA ILE A 64 -0.41 3.44 1.68
C ILE A 64 0.98 2.96 2.13
N ILE A 65 2.06 3.52 1.59
CA ILE A 65 3.43 3.19 2.00
C ILE A 65 3.64 3.46 3.49
N ASN A 66 3.16 4.61 3.99
CA ASN A 66 3.25 4.96 5.40
C ASN A 66 2.43 4.01 6.28
N GLY A 67 1.25 3.59 5.84
CA GLY A 67 0.44 2.59 6.55
C GLY A 67 1.09 1.21 6.59
N LEU A 68 1.75 0.79 5.51
CA LEU A 68 2.55 -0.44 5.48
C LEU A 68 3.75 -0.33 6.43
N SER A 69 4.48 0.78 6.39
CA SER A 69 5.64 1.01 7.27
C SER A 69 5.26 1.05 8.75
N SER A 70 4.14 1.70 9.10
CA SER A 70 3.67 1.76 10.50
C SER A 70 3.16 0.42 11.04
N SER A 71 2.81 -0.52 10.16
CA SER A 71 2.38 -1.86 10.55
C SER A 71 3.53 -2.82 10.88
N LEU A 72 4.78 -2.40 10.65
CA LEU A 72 5.97 -3.21 10.90
C LEU A 72 6.30 -3.33 12.40
N ASP A 73 6.50 -4.56 12.85
CA ASP A 73 6.98 -4.85 14.21
C ASP A 73 8.51 -4.72 14.27
N PHE A 74 8.99 -3.51 14.57
CA PHE A 74 10.42 -3.23 14.70
C PHE A 74 11.05 -3.84 15.96
N ASP A 75 10.26 -4.13 17.00
CA ASP A 75 10.74 -4.68 18.27
C ASP A 75 11.12 -6.15 18.12
N ASN A 76 10.30 -6.93 17.38
CA ASN A 76 10.52 -8.36 17.18
C ASN A 76 11.05 -8.73 15.79
N GLY A 77 11.01 -7.82 14.82
CA GLY A 77 11.30 -8.09 13.41
C GLY A 77 12.77 -8.06 13.00
N GLY A 78 13.66 -7.60 13.87
CA GLY A 78 15.10 -7.57 13.65
C GLY A 78 15.53 -6.84 12.36
N GLU A 79 16.62 -7.31 11.74
CA GLU A 79 17.22 -6.67 10.57
C GLU A 79 16.31 -6.69 9.34
N VAL A 80 15.50 -7.75 9.16
CA VAL A 80 14.60 -7.88 8.00
C VAL A 80 13.56 -6.77 8.00
N VAL A 81 12.90 -6.54 9.14
CA VAL A 81 11.91 -5.46 9.27
C VAL A 81 12.57 -4.09 9.17
N ALA A 82 13.75 -3.90 9.77
CA ALA A 82 14.50 -2.66 9.64
C ALA A 82 14.85 -2.35 8.17
N ASN A 83 15.25 -3.36 7.38
CA ASN A 83 15.55 -3.21 5.96
C ASN A 83 14.30 -2.87 5.15
N LEU A 84 13.17 -3.51 5.47
CA LEU A 84 11.89 -3.25 4.81
C LEU A 84 11.38 -1.83 5.08
N GLY A 85 11.47 -1.35 6.33
CA GLY A 85 11.14 0.03 6.68
C GLY A 85 11.95 1.05 5.89
N ARG A 86 13.28 0.86 5.81
CA ARG A 86 14.15 1.75 5.01
C ARG A 86 13.80 1.74 3.52
N LEU A 87 13.36 0.60 2.99
CA LEU A 87 12.94 0.49 1.60
C LEU A 87 11.62 1.24 1.34
N TYR A 88 10.68 1.19 2.29
CA TYR A 88 9.46 1.99 2.23
C TYR A 88 9.74 3.50 2.30
N ASP A 89 10.62 3.94 3.22
CA ASP A 89 11.05 5.34 3.32
C ASP A 89 11.70 5.83 2.03
N TYR A 90 12.56 4.99 1.44
CA TYR A 90 13.17 5.26 0.14
C TYR A 90 12.10 5.43 -0.95
N CYS A 91 11.13 4.53 -1.04
CA CYS A 91 10.05 4.62 -2.03
C CYS A 91 9.25 5.92 -1.87
N ALA A 92 8.86 6.29 -0.64
CA ALA A 92 8.16 7.54 -0.38
C ALA A 92 8.97 8.78 -0.84
N ALA A 93 10.28 8.80 -0.54
CA ALA A 93 11.17 9.88 -1.00
C ALA A 93 11.28 9.94 -2.53
N ARG A 94 11.33 8.80 -3.21
CA ARG A 94 11.32 8.74 -4.69
C ARG A 94 10.01 9.25 -5.27
N LEU A 95 8.86 8.93 -4.68
CA LEU A 95 7.56 9.45 -5.13
C LEU A 95 7.44 10.96 -4.96
N TYR A 96 7.97 11.52 -3.88
CA TYR A 96 8.07 12.97 -3.73
C TYR A 96 8.89 13.59 -4.87
N ARG A 97 10.04 12.97 -5.21
CA ARG A 97 10.88 13.41 -6.33
C ARG A 97 10.15 13.31 -7.67
N ALA A 98 9.42 12.22 -7.92
CA ALA A 98 8.59 12.07 -9.13
C ALA A 98 7.52 13.16 -9.24
N GLY A 99 6.99 13.62 -8.11
CA GLY A 99 6.04 14.72 -8.04
C GLY A 99 6.58 16.06 -8.53
N ILE A 100 7.89 16.29 -8.39
CA ILE A 100 8.61 17.51 -8.78
C ILE A 100 9.19 17.37 -10.19
N ASP A 101 9.93 16.29 -10.43
CA ASP A 101 10.68 16.08 -11.68
C ASP A 101 9.76 15.69 -12.84
N LEU A 102 8.56 15.19 -12.54
CA LEU A 102 7.58 14.71 -13.52
C LEU A 102 8.18 13.64 -14.46
N ASP A 103 9.09 12.83 -13.93
CA ASP A 103 9.74 11.74 -14.64
C ASP A 103 9.05 10.39 -14.33
N PRO A 104 8.38 9.76 -15.31
CA PRO A 104 7.77 8.45 -15.15
C PRO A 104 8.76 7.34 -14.76
N ALA A 105 10.04 7.47 -15.12
CA ALA A 105 11.04 6.45 -14.80
C ALA A 105 11.24 6.28 -13.29
N ILE A 106 11.02 7.35 -12.51
CA ILE A 106 11.06 7.30 -11.04
C ILE A 106 9.92 6.43 -10.51
N ILE A 107 8.73 6.48 -11.13
CA ILE A 107 7.61 5.62 -10.76
C ILE A 107 7.92 4.16 -11.13
N ASP A 108 8.49 3.93 -12.31
CA ASP A 108 8.85 2.59 -12.79
C ASP A 108 9.87 1.90 -11.87
N GLU A 109 10.83 2.65 -11.33
CA GLU A 109 11.76 2.16 -10.31
C GLU A 109 11.04 1.71 -9.03
N VAL A 110 10.17 2.56 -8.49
CA VAL A 110 9.41 2.26 -7.26
C VAL A 110 8.50 1.05 -7.47
N VAL A 111 7.87 0.92 -8.64
CA VAL A 111 7.07 -0.26 -9.01
C VAL A 111 7.92 -1.52 -8.97
N GLY A 112 9.16 -1.50 -9.47
CA GLY A 112 10.07 -2.66 -9.43
C GLY A 112 10.42 -3.09 -8.01
N LEU A 113 10.73 -2.14 -7.14
CA LEU A 113 11.04 -2.40 -5.72
C LEU A 113 9.83 -3.02 -4.99
N LEU A 114 8.66 -2.41 -5.12
CA LEU A 114 7.43 -2.88 -4.48
C LEU A 114 6.95 -4.22 -5.04
N SER A 115 7.14 -4.46 -6.35
CA SER A 115 6.86 -5.77 -6.95
C SER A 115 7.74 -6.86 -6.36
N THR A 116 9.01 -6.57 -6.09
CA THR A 116 9.93 -7.52 -5.44
C THR A 116 9.48 -7.83 -4.01
N ILE A 117 9.09 -6.80 -3.24
CA ILE A 117 8.55 -6.97 -1.88
C ILE A 117 7.30 -7.84 -1.90
N ARG A 118 6.38 -7.57 -2.84
CA ARG A 118 5.16 -8.35 -3.03
C ARG A 118 5.46 -9.83 -3.26
N GLN A 119 6.44 -10.15 -4.11
CA GLN A 119 6.86 -11.53 -4.33
C GLN A 119 7.41 -12.18 -3.05
N GLY A 120 8.15 -11.41 -2.24
CA GLY A 120 8.58 -11.84 -0.91
C GLY A 120 7.40 -12.27 -0.03
N TRP A 121 6.35 -11.44 0.04
CA TRP A 121 5.14 -11.74 0.83
C TRP A 121 4.35 -12.94 0.30
N LEU A 122 4.24 -13.11 -1.02
CA LEU A 122 3.64 -14.32 -1.61
C LEU A 122 4.42 -15.59 -1.21
N GLY A 123 5.75 -15.50 -1.18
CA GLY A 123 6.60 -16.60 -0.71
C GLY A 123 6.38 -16.96 0.77
N VAL A 124 6.08 -15.96 1.61
CA VAL A 124 5.71 -16.17 3.02
C VAL A 124 4.33 -16.83 3.11
N GLN A 125 3.34 -16.32 2.37
CA GLN A 125 1.99 -16.88 2.34
C GLN A 125 2.00 -18.36 1.92
N ALA A 126 2.74 -18.71 0.87
CA ALA A 126 2.82 -20.08 0.36
C ALA A 126 3.50 -21.08 1.32
N LYS A 127 4.29 -20.61 2.28
CA LYS A 127 4.92 -21.47 3.32
C LYS A 127 4.04 -21.68 4.55
N HIS A 128 3.02 -20.83 4.73
CA HIS A 128 2.20 -20.77 5.93
C HIS A 128 0.69 -21.01 5.68
N GLY A 129 0.27 -21.13 4.43
CA GLY A 129 -1.05 -21.62 4.01
C GLY A 129 -1.02 -23.09 3.62
#